data_AF-A0A949B7G2-F1
#
_entry.id   AF-A0A949B7G2-F1
#
_cell.length_a   1.000
_cell.length_b   1.000
_cell.length_c   1.000
_cell.angle_alpha   90.00
_cell.angle_beta   90.00
_cell.angle_gamma   90.00
#
_symmetry.space_group_name_H-M   'P 1'
#
loop_
_entity.id
_entity.type
_entity.pdbx_description
1 polymer ?
#
loop_
_entity_poly.entity_id
_entity_poly.type
_entity_poly.pdbx_seq_one_letter_code
_entity_poly.pdbx_strand_id
1 'polypeptide(L)'
;MKLNKKIITDYEMLEALIQNIPDSIYFKDSQSRFIKVNKFLVNRLKASDELEVIGKTDFDFFTKEHAEKAFNDEQKIVKIGIPVVNKEEKETYENGEDKWVSTTKMPFKNKEGKIIGIFGISRDITVNKKIRKDLRAAKIEAERYAKKARQADKAKSTFLANMSHEIRTPMNAIMGFSEILREQLKNPEYIKYIDIILSSSKTLLALINDILDISKIEAGKMEIQLRPTDPHALFSDIARIFSEKMKEKGLGFITEIDERLPDAILLDEVRLRQILFNLVGNAIKFTSEGYIELKVKGKFYPDRSKIDLIFS
;
A
#
# COMPACT_ATOMS: atom_id res chain seq x y z
N MET A 1 -32.81 40.34 41.02
CA MET A 1 -33.31 40.11 39.64
C MET A 1 -33.55 38.62 39.47
N LYS A 2 -34.81 38.16 39.54
CA LYS A 2 -35.16 36.74 39.32
C LYS A 2 -35.08 36.46 37.82
N LEU A 3 -34.21 35.54 37.42
CA LEU A 3 -34.13 35.02 36.05
C LEU A 3 -35.45 34.29 35.74
N ASN A 4 -36.27 34.85 34.85
CA ASN A 4 -37.42 34.14 34.27
C ASN A 4 -36.89 32.96 33.45
N LYS A 5 -36.95 31.74 34.01
CA LYS A 5 -36.83 30.51 33.22
C LYS A 5 -38.05 30.43 32.32
N LYS A 6 -37.90 30.81 31.05
CA LYS A 6 -38.91 30.57 30.01
C LYS A 6 -39.06 29.04 29.88
N ILE A 7 -40.23 28.51 30.24
CA ILE A 7 -40.53 27.08 30.08
C ILE A 7 -40.67 26.85 28.57
N ILE A 8 -39.69 26.19 27.97
CA ILE A 8 -39.75 25.73 26.58
C ILE A 8 -40.72 24.56 26.54
N THR A 9 -41.70 24.60 25.65
CA THR A 9 -42.69 23.53 25.46
C THR A 9 -42.13 22.41 24.57
N ASP A 10 -42.64 21.19 24.72
CA ASP A 10 -42.29 20.06 23.83
C ASP A 10 -42.55 20.38 22.35
N TYR A 11 -43.57 21.20 22.07
CA TYR A 11 -43.87 21.68 20.73
C TYR A 11 -42.77 22.58 20.17
N GLU A 12 -42.29 23.56 20.95
CA GLU A 12 -41.18 24.44 20.54
C GLU A 12 -39.89 23.65 20.30
N MET A 13 -39.63 22.61 21.11
CA MET A 13 -38.47 21.73 20.92
C MET A 13 -38.59 20.90 19.63
N LEU A 14 -39.75 20.30 19.38
CA LEU A 14 -39.99 19.49 18.18
C LEU A 14 -39.96 20.34 16.91
N GLU A 15 -40.55 21.54 16.94
CA GLU A 15 -40.53 22.47 15.81
C GLU A 15 -39.09 22.91 15.49
N ALA A 16 -38.31 23.28 16.52
CA ALA A 16 -36.92 23.65 16.33
C ALA A 16 -36.10 22.50 15.72
N LEU A 17 -36.35 21.25 16.13
CA LEU A 17 -35.68 20.08 15.57
C LEU A 17 -36.06 19.86 14.10
N ILE A 18 -37.35 19.85 13.77
CA ILE A 18 -37.85 19.64 12.41
C ILE A 18 -37.30 20.72 11.46
N GLN A 19 -37.30 21.98 11.90
CA GLN A 19 -36.88 23.10 11.07
C GLN A 19 -35.36 23.22 10.89
N ASN A 20 -34.52 22.58 11.72
CA ASN A 20 -33.06 22.74 11.65
C ASN A 20 -32.29 21.49 11.23
N ILE A 21 -32.93 20.33 11.14
CA ILE A 21 -32.29 19.14 10.57
C ILE A 21 -32.09 19.34 9.06
N PRO A 22 -30.87 19.14 8.53
CA PRO A 22 -30.54 19.31 7.10
C PRO A 22 -31.01 18.13 6.23
N ASP A 23 -32.18 17.59 6.54
CA ASP A 23 -32.91 16.58 5.76
C ASP A 23 -34.29 17.15 5.44
N SER A 24 -34.88 16.70 4.34
CA SER A 24 -36.23 17.10 3.99
C SER A 24 -37.24 16.31 4.80
N ILE A 25 -37.99 17.00 5.65
CA ILE A 25 -39.02 16.42 6.52
C ILE A 25 -40.39 16.88 6.03
N TYR A 26 -41.31 15.93 5.88
CA TYR A 26 -42.67 16.21 5.44
C TYR A 26 -43.69 15.32 6.12
N PHE A 27 -44.91 15.84 6.20
CA PHE A 27 -46.12 15.12 6.54
C PHE A 27 -47.10 15.27 5.39
N LYS A 28 -47.81 14.19 5.07
CA LYS A 28 -48.88 14.20 4.07
C LYS A 28 -50.14 13.54 4.62
N ASP A 29 -51.29 13.94 4.10
CA ASP A 29 -52.57 13.32 4.40
C ASP A 29 -52.75 11.96 3.69
N SER A 30 -53.89 11.29 3.92
CA SER A 30 -54.23 10.02 3.27
C SER A 30 -54.33 10.08 1.73
N GLN A 31 -54.44 11.28 1.15
CA GLN A 31 -54.48 11.52 -0.29
C GLN A 31 -53.10 11.94 -0.85
N SER A 32 -52.03 11.79 -0.06
CA SER A 32 -50.65 12.17 -0.43
C SER A 32 -50.45 13.66 -0.70
N ARG A 33 -51.26 14.53 -0.07
CA ARG A 33 -51.07 15.99 -0.11
C ARG A 33 -50.25 16.46 1.08
N PHE A 34 -49.31 17.38 0.87
CA PHE A 34 -48.48 17.95 1.94
C PHE A 34 -49.34 18.68 2.98
N ILE A 35 -49.14 18.37 4.26
CA ILE A 35 -49.81 19.04 5.40
C ILE A 35 -48.83 19.81 6.29
N LYS A 36 -47.55 19.44 6.24
CA LYS A 36 -46.46 20.15 6.95
C LYS A 36 -45.14 19.81 6.28
N VAL A 37 -44.25 20.79 6.15
CA VAL A 37 -42.90 20.60 5.61
C VAL A 37 -41.89 21.44 6.39
N ASN A 38 -40.64 21.00 6.45
CA ASN A 38 -39.58 21.84 7.02
C ASN A 38 -38.97 22.78 5.97
N LYS A 39 -38.28 23.82 6.45
CA LYS A 39 -37.59 24.81 5.59
C LYS A 39 -36.63 24.18 4.58
N PHE A 40 -36.01 23.05 4.91
CA PHE A 40 -35.09 22.36 4.00
C PHE A 40 -35.83 21.76 2.80
N LEU A 41 -37.01 21.18 3.00
CA LEU A 41 -37.82 20.73 1.87
C LEU A 41 -38.35 21.91 1.06
N VAL A 42 -38.84 22.99 1.69
CA VAL A 42 -39.29 24.20 0.98
C VAL A 42 -38.19 24.73 0.04
N ASN A 43 -36.99 24.92 0.56
CA ASN A 43 -35.83 25.35 -0.22
C ASN A 43 -35.47 24.36 -1.34
N ARG A 44 -35.56 23.05 -1.05
CA ARG A 44 -35.25 21.99 -2.02
C ARG A 44 -36.25 21.95 -3.17
N LEU A 45 -37.53 22.21 -2.89
CA LEU A 45 -38.59 22.33 -3.90
C LEU A 45 -38.57 23.68 -4.62
N LYS A 46 -37.66 24.59 -4.24
CA LYS A 46 -37.58 25.97 -4.75
C LYS A 46 -38.90 26.75 -4.58
N ALA A 47 -39.67 26.41 -3.55
CA ALA A 47 -40.89 27.14 -3.18
C ALA A 47 -40.53 28.37 -2.34
N SER A 48 -41.40 29.38 -2.37
CA SER A 48 -41.20 30.65 -1.67
C SER A 48 -41.33 30.49 -0.15
N ASP A 49 -42.32 29.69 0.28
CA ASP A 49 -42.59 29.38 1.69
C ASP A 49 -43.30 28.01 1.84
N GLU A 50 -43.60 27.63 3.08
CA GLU A 50 -44.34 26.40 3.38
C GLU A 50 -45.76 26.41 2.81
N LEU A 51 -46.46 27.55 2.81
CA LEU A 51 -47.85 27.66 2.37
C LEU A 51 -48.02 27.38 0.88
N GLU A 52 -47.01 27.69 0.06
CA GLU A 52 -46.97 27.33 -1.35
C GLU A 52 -46.91 25.81 -1.58
N VAL A 53 -46.44 25.03 -0.59
CA VAL A 53 -46.29 23.58 -0.66
C VAL A 53 -47.50 22.85 -0.08
N ILE A 54 -48.14 23.39 0.96
CA ILE A 54 -49.29 22.75 1.61
C ILE A 54 -50.45 22.54 0.62
N GLY A 55 -51.05 21.35 0.66
CA GLY A 55 -52.16 20.94 -0.20
C GLY A 55 -51.75 20.41 -1.57
N LYS A 56 -50.51 20.67 -2.02
CA LYS A 56 -49.94 20.11 -3.26
C LYS A 56 -49.44 18.68 -3.06
N THR A 57 -49.06 18.04 -4.15
CA THR A 57 -48.56 16.66 -4.23
C THR A 57 -47.15 16.61 -4.82
N ASP A 58 -46.51 15.44 -4.83
CA ASP A 58 -45.21 15.29 -5.50
C ASP A 58 -45.27 15.60 -7.01
N PHE A 59 -46.44 15.43 -7.64
CA PHE A 59 -46.64 15.71 -9.06
C PHE A 59 -46.49 17.20 -9.41
N ASP A 60 -46.61 18.09 -8.43
CA ASP A 60 -46.48 19.53 -8.63
C ASP A 60 -45.01 19.99 -8.65
N PHE A 61 -44.07 19.15 -8.20
CA PHE A 61 -42.66 19.54 -8.01
C PHE A 61 -41.64 18.60 -8.66
N PHE A 62 -41.98 17.33 -8.84
CA PHE A 62 -41.11 16.31 -9.38
C PHE A 62 -41.64 15.82 -10.73
N THR A 63 -40.76 15.20 -11.52
CA THR A 63 -41.19 14.51 -12.73
C THR A 63 -42.22 13.42 -12.42
N LYS A 64 -43.10 13.17 -13.39
CA LYS A 64 -44.16 12.15 -13.28
C LYS A 64 -43.64 10.79 -12.83
N GLU A 65 -42.49 10.33 -13.35
CA GLU A 65 -41.90 9.04 -12.99
C GLU A 65 -41.61 8.93 -11.49
N HIS A 66 -40.98 9.95 -10.91
CA HIS A 66 -40.68 9.97 -9.48
C HIS A 66 -41.96 10.11 -8.65
N ALA A 67 -42.84 11.04 -9.02
CA ALA A 67 -44.08 11.31 -8.31
C ALA A 67 -45.00 10.07 -8.26
N GLU A 68 -45.17 9.33 -9.36
CA GLU A 68 -45.96 8.11 -9.39
C GLU A 68 -45.40 7.03 -8.46
N LYS A 69 -44.08 6.85 -8.45
CA LYS A 69 -43.42 5.88 -7.58
C LYS A 69 -43.59 6.26 -6.10
N ALA A 70 -43.37 7.54 -5.78
CA ALA A 70 -43.56 8.06 -4.44
C ALA A 70 -45.00 7.91 -3.95
N PHE A 71 -45.98 8.23 -4.80
CA PHE A 71 -47.41 8.07 -4.54
C PHE A 71 -47.78 6.61 -4.28
N ASN A 72 -47.32 5.68 -5.13
CA ASN A 72 -47.62 4.26 -4.96
C ASN A 72 -47.07 3.69 -3.65
N ASP A 73 -45.87 4.10 -3.23
CA ASP A 73 -45.30 3.71 -1.94
C ASP A 73 -46.09 4.30 -0.77
N GLU A 74 -46.48 5.57 -0.85
CA GLU A 74 -47.28 6.24 0.18
C GLU A 74 -48.67 5.61 0.32
N GLN A 75 -49.34 5.32 -0.79
CA GLN A 75 -50.64 4.68 -0.79
C GLN A 75 -50.60 3.26 -0.22
N LYS A 76 -49.48 2.53 -0.39
CA LYS A 76 -49.27 1.26 0.32
C LYS A 76 -49.15 1.50 1.83
N ILE A 77 -48.36 2.48 2.28
CA ILE A 77 -48.24 2.78 3.71
C ILE A 77 -49.62 3.14 4.30
N VAL A 78 -50.41 3.96 3.62
CA VAL A 78 -51.75 4.36 4.09
C VAL A 78 -52.71 3.16 4.17
N LYS A 79 -52.70 2.27 3.18
CA LYS A 79 -53.64 1.14 3.10
C LYS A 79 -53.27 -0.03 4.02
N ILE A 80 -51.98 -0.39 4.08
CA ILE A 80 -51.53 -1.63 4.74
C ILE A 80 -50.52 -1.37 5.87
N GLY A 81 -50.11 -0.13 6.12
CA GLY A 81 -49.27 0.25 7.25
C GLY A 81 -47.80 -0.15 7.17
N ILE A 82 -47.34 -0.73 6.05
CA ILE A 82 -45.96 -1.18 5.87
C ILE A 82 -45.05 0.03 5.57
N PRO A 83 -44.07 0.36 6.42
CA PRO A 83 -43.18 1.51 6.21
C PRO A 83 -42.15 1.25 5.11
N VAL A 84 -41.60 2.34 4.56
CA VAL A 84 -40.42 2.32 3.70
C VAL A 84 -39.25 2.85 4.53
N VAL A 85 -38.13 2.13 4.60
CA VAL A 85 -36.99 2.50 5.46
C VAL A 85 -35.71 2.53 4.63
N ASN A 86 -34.95 3.63 4.71
CA ASN A 86 -33.63 3.82 4.08
C ASN A 86 -33.57 3.42 2.60
N LYS A 87 -34.65 3.71 1.85
CA LYS A 87 -34.70 3.39 0.43
C LYS A 87 -33.89 4.43 -0.33
N GLU A 88 -32.84 3.99 -1.02
CA GLU A 88 -32.12 4.87 -1.94
C GLU A 88 -32.95 5.10 -3.21
N GLU A 89 -33.25 6.34 -3.50
CA GLU A 89 -34.06 6.74 -4.65
C GLU A 89 -33.41 7.89 -5.39
N LYS A 90 -33.72 7.99 -6.68
CA LYS A 90 -33.36 9.14 -7.50
C LYS A 90 -34.59 10.05 -7.55
N GLU A 91 -34.49 11.23 -6.96
CA GLU A 91 -35.44 12.32 -7.14
C GLU A 91 -35.12 12.99 -8.47
N THR A 92 -36.07 12.97 -9.39
CA THR A 92 -35.94 13.56 -10.72
C THR A 92 -36.82 14.80 -10.83
N TYR A 93 -36.20 15.91 -11.21
CA TYR A 93 -36.82 17.24 -11.26
C TYR A 93 -36.97 17.69 -12.72
N GLU A 94 -38.02 18.46 -13.04
CA GLU A 94 -38.27 18.95 -14.41
C GLU A 94 -37.13 19.84 -14.94
N ASN A 95 -36.34 20.44 -14.06
CA ASN A 95 -35.18 21.27 -14.40
C ASN A 95 -33.88 20.44 -14.60
N GLY A 96 -33.91 19.12 -14.44
CA GLY A 96 -32.76 18.22 -14.60
C GLY A 96 -31.78 18.16 -13.42
N GLU A 97 -32.08 18.81 -12.28
CA GLU A 97 -31.25 18.78 -11.07
C GLU A 97 -31.45 17.51 -10.24
N ASP A 98 -31.33 16.35 -10.88
CA ASP A 98 -31.56 15.06 -10.24
C ASP A 98 -30.69 14.85 -9.00
N LYS A 99 -31.29 14.29 -7.94
CA LYS A 99 -30.62 13.99 -6.68
C LYS A 99 -30.78 12.54 -6.27
N TRP A 100 -29.76 12.00 -5.62
CA TRP A 100 -29.89 10.74 -4.92
C TRP A 100 -30.23 11.00 -3.46
N VAL A 101 -31.29 10.36 -2.98
CA VAL A 101 -31.75 10.50 -1.61
C VAL A 101 -31.89 9.15 -0.93
N SER A 102 -31.69 9.11 0.39
CA SER A 102 -32.12 8.01 1.24
C SER A 102 -33.42 8.43 1.93
N THR A 103 -34.52 7.75 1.60
CA THR A 103 -35.86 8.11 2.06
C THR A 103 -36.39 7.06 3.03
N THR A 104 -36.94 7.54 4.15
CA THR A 104 -37.74 6.75 5.10
C THR A 104 -39.13 7.37 5.16
N LYS A 105 -40.18 6.56 4.96
CA LYS A 105 -41.59 6.94 5.05
C LYS A 105 -42.31 6.05 6.05
N MET A 106 -43.01 6.65 6.99
CA MET A 106 -43.68 6.00 8.11
C MET A 106 -45.17 6.33 8.13
N PRO A 107 -46.04 5.42 8.62
CA PRO A 107 -47.46 5.72 8.78
C PRO A 107 -47.67 6.78 9.86
N PHE A 108 -48.45 7.81 9.55
CA PHE A 108 -48.88 8.82 10.52
C PHE A 108 -50.24 8.42 11.09
N LYS A 109 -50.28 8.11 12.39
CA LYS A 109 -51.48 7.58 13.08
C LYS A 109 -52.07 8.63 14.03
N ASN A 110 -53.40 8.67 14.13
CA ASN A 110 -54.08 9.45 15.16
C ASN A 110 -54.02 8.75 16.54
N LYS A 111 -54.61 9.37 17.58
CA LYS A 111 -54.66 8.81 18.95
C LYS A 111 -55.38 7.46 19.05
N GLU A 112 -56.25 7.15 18.09
CA GLU A 112 -57.01 5.90 18.01
C GLU A 112 -56.25 4.80 17.24
N GLY A 113 -55.03 5.08 16.77
CA GLY A 113 -54.21 4.15 16.00
C GLY A 113 -54.57 4.05 14.51
N LYS A 114 -55.55 4.83 14.03
CA LYS A 114 -55.93 4.89 12.62
C LYS A 114 -54.87 5.67 11.83
N ILE A 115 -54.45 5.14 10.69
CA ILE A 115 -53.55 5.84 9.78
C ILE A 115 -54.31 6.99 9.12
N ILE A 116 -53.84 8.22 9.34
CA ILE A 116 -54.41 9.47 8.81
C ILE A 116 -53.54 10.07 7.71
N GLY A 117 -52.39 9.47 7.43
CA GLY A 117 -51.46 9.91 6.40
C GLY A 117 -50.09 9.26 6.58
N ILE A 118 -49.05 9.95 6.14
CA ILE A 118 -47.66 9.52 6.28
C ILE A 118 -46.77 10.69 6.70
N PHE A 119 -45.62 10.37 7.28
CA PHE A 119 -44.53 11.31 7.38
C PHE A 119 -43.27 10.70 6.79
N GLY A 120 -42.36 11.53 6.30
CA GLY A 120 -41.14 11.07 5.68
C GLY A 120 -39.96 11.98 5.96
N ILE A 121 -38.78 11.38 5.87
CA ILE A 121 -37.48 12.04 5.94
C ILE A 121 -36.68 11.59 4.72
N SER A 122 -36.18 12.55 3.95
CA SER A 122 -35.34 12.33 2.78
C SER A 122 -34.01 13.05 2.95
N ARG A 123 -32.92 12.28 3.00
CA ARG A 123 -31.55 12.80 3.11
C ARG A 123 -30.88 12.80 1.75
N ASP A 124 -30.29 13.92 1.34
CA ASP A 124 -29.44 13.98 0.14
C ASP A 124 -28.16 13.17 0.37
N ILE A 125 -27.96 12.15 -0.46
CA ILE A 125 -26.79 11.27 -0.44
C ILE A 125 -25.98 11.38 -1.74
N THR A 126 -26.25 12.38 -2.58
CA THR A 126 -25.62 12.54 -3.90
C THR A 126 -24.10 12.63 -3.80
N VAL A 127 -23.60 13.48 -2.90
CA VAL A 127 -22.16 13.63 -2.65
C VAL A 127 -21.55 12.33 -2.13
N ASN A 128 -22.20 11.69 -1.15
CA ASN A 128 -21.73 10.43 -0.58
C ASN A 128 -21.65 9.31 -1.62
N LYS A 129 -22.63 9.23 -2.51
CA LYS A 129 -22.68 8.22 -3.58
C LYS A 129 -21.60 8.47 -4.63
N LYS A 130 -21.35 9.75 -4.99
CA LYS A 130 -20.25 10.15 -5.88
C LYS A 130 -18.89 9.79 -5.28
N ILE A 131 -18.63 10.18 -4.03
CA ILE A 131 -17.38 9.85 -3.32
C ILE A 131 -17.16 8.33 -3.27
N ARG A 132 -18.19 7.55 -2.94
CA ARG A 132 -18.09 6.08 -2.91
C ARG A 132 -17.77 5.49 -4.28
N LYS A 133 -18.37 6.03 -5.35
CA LYS A 133 -18.09 5.60 -6.73
C LYS A 133 -16.65 5.91 -7.12
N ASP A 134 -16.20 7.14 -6.86
CA ASP A 134 -14.85 7.60 -7.20
C ASP A 134 -13.79 6.82 -6.42
N LEU A 135 -14.02 6.59 -5.13
CA LEU A 135 -13.14 5.76 -4.29
C LEU A 135 -13.06 4.32 -4.81
N ARG A 136 -14.19 3.73 -5.22
CA ARG A 136 -14.21 2.38 -5.79
C ARG A 136 -13.44 2.31 -7.11
N ALA A 137 -13.58 3.32 -7.97
CA ALA A 137 -12.83 3.41 -9.23
C ALA A 137 -11.32 3.52 -8.97
N ALA A 138 -10.91 4.44 -8.08
CA ALA A 138 -9.51 4.64 -7.69
C ALA A 138 -8.90 3.37 -7.08
N LYS A 139 -9.65 2.64 -6.24
CA LYS A 139 -9.20 1.37 -5.68
C LYS A 139 -8.93 0.31 -6.76
N ILE A 140 -9.85 0.15 -7.71
CA ILE A 140 -9.70 -0.82 -8.82
C ILE A 140 -8.49 -0.46 -9.68
N GLU A 141 -8.27 0.82 -9.93
CA GLU A 141 -7.13 1.31 -10.68
C GLU A 141 -5.80 1.05 -9.95
N ALA A 142 -5.73 1.36 -8.65
CA ALA A 142 -4.57 1.07 -7.81
C ALA A 142 -4.25 -0.43 -7.77
N GLU A 143 -5.25 -1.30 -7.64
CA GLU A 143 -5.07 -2.76 -7.68
C GLU A 143 -4.53 -3.24 -9.03
N ARG A 144 -4.99 -2.66 -10.13
CA ARG A 144 -4.47 -2.96 -11.47
C ARG A 144 -3.01 -2.55 -11.63
N TYR A 145 -2.63 -1.36 -11.17
CA TYR A 145 -1.24 -0.90 -11.22
C TYR A 145 -0.34 -1.76 -10.34
N ALA A 146 -0.76 -2.07 -9.11
CA ALA A 146 -0.02 -2.95 -8.21
C ALA A 146 0.18 -4.35 -8.83
N LYS A 147 -0.84 -4.91 -9.49
CA LYS A 147 -0.73 -6.19 -10.18
C LYS A 147 0.28 -6.13 -11.34
N LYS A 148 0.25 -5.08 -12.16
CA LYS A 148 1.21 -4.90 -13.27
C LYS A 148 2.65 -4.77 -12.76
N ALA A 149 2.87 -3.97 -11.72
CA ALA A 149 4.20 -3.81 -11.11
C ALA A 149 4.75 -5.16 -10.61
N ARG A 150 3.96 -5.91 -9.85
CA ARG A 150 4.35 -7.26 -9.36
C ARG A 150 4.66 -8.23 -10.49
N GLN A 151 3.91 -8.18 -11.59
CA GLN A 151 4.16 -9.02 -12.76
C GLN A 151 5.48 -8.63 -13.44
N ALA A 152 5.75 -7.33 -13.59
CA ALA A 152 7.00 -6.84 -14.14
C ALA A 152 8.20 -7.25 -13.28
N ASP A 153 8.12 -7.10 -11.95
CA ASP A 153 9.18 -7.50 -11.03
C ASP A 153 9.46 -9.01 -11.10
N LYS A 154 8.39 -9.82 -11.12
CA LYS A 154 8.54 -11.27 -11.27
C LYS A 154 9.17 -11.65 -12.61
N ALA A 155 8.77 -11.00 -13.69
CA ALA A 155 9.35 -11.23 -15.02
C ALA A 155 10.82 -10.83 -15.05
N LYS A 156 11.18 -9.65 -14.49
CA LYS A 156 12.56 -9.17 -14.34
C LYS A 156 13.42 -10.19 -13.59
N SER A 157 12.98 -10.66 -12.42
CA SER A 157 13.74 -11.65 -11.63
C SER A 157 13.91 -12.98 -12.38
N THR A 158 12.86 -13.46 -13.04
CA THR A 158 12.91 -14.74 -13.78
C THR A 158 13.85 -14.65 -14.98
N PHE A 159 13.77 -13.53 -15.72
CA PHE A 159 14.67 -13.24 -16.83
C PHE A 159 16.13 -13.22 -16.38
N LEU A 160 16.45 -12.47 -15.32
CA LEU A 160 17.82 -12.38 -14.82
C LEU A 160 18.35 -13.75 -14.35
N ALA A 161 17.54 -14.53 -13.62
CA ALA A 161 17.91 -15.87 -13.18
C ALA A 161 18.25 -16.79 -14.35
N ASN A 162 17.40 -16.83 -15.38
CA ASN A 162 17.62 -17.66 -16.57
C ASN A 162 18.85 -17.21 -17.34
N MET A 163 19.00 -15.90 -17.58
CA MET A 163 20.16 -15.33 -18.27
C MET A 163 21.47 -15.66 -17.56
N SER A 164 21.51 -15.63 -16.22
CA SER A 164 22.71 -16.02 -15.51
C SER A 164 23.10 -17.48 -15.72
N HIS A 165 22.13 -18.41 -15.70
CA HIS A 165 22.41 -19.82 -15.99
C HIS A 165 22.90 -20.01 -17.44
N GLU A 166 22.26 -19.34 -18.39
CA GLU A 166 22.62 -19.40 -19.81
C GLU A 166 23.97 -18.77 -20.12
N ILE A 167 24.41 -17.75 -19.36
CA ILE A 167 25.76 -17.18 -19.50
C ILE A 167 26.81 -18.02 -18.75
N ARG A 168 26.48 -18.56 -17.57
CA ARG A 168 27.43 -19.34 -16.77
C ARG A 168 27.93 -20.57 -17.52
N THR A 169 27.06 -21.23 -18.27
CA THR A 169 27.41 -22.46 -19.01
C THR A 169 28.52 -22.25 -20.05
N PRO A 170 28.39 -21.33 -21.03
CA PRO A 170 29.46 -21.05 -21.99
C PRO A 170 30.70 -20.45 -21.31
N MET A 171 30.54 -19.63 -20.26
CA MET A 171 31.67 -19.07 -19.53
C MET A 171 32.51 -20.13 -18.81
N ASN A 172 31.86 -21.11 -18.16
CA ASN A 172 32.55 -22.22 -17.52
C ASN A 172 33.30 -23.08 -18.56
N ALA A 173 32.74 -23.26 -19.76
CA ALA A 173 33.44 -23.94 -20.84
C ALA A 173 34.67 -23.15 -21.33
N ILE A 174 34.53 -21.83 -21.57
CA ILE A 174 35.63 -20.95 -21.96
C ILE A 174 36.75 -20.98 -20.91
N MET A 175 36.41 -20.89 -19.63
CA MET A 175 37.37 -20.98 -18.54
C MET A 175 38.05 -22.35 -18.49
N GLY A 176 37.29 -23.45 -18.52
CA GLY A 176 37.85 -24.80 -18.46
C GLY A 176 38.81 -25.09 -19.62
N PHE A 177 38.44 -24.74 -20.85
CA PHE A 177 39.35 -24.91 -22.00
C PHE A 177 40.55 -23.98 -21.94
N SER A 178 40.37 -22.76 -21.44
CA SER A 178 41.49 -21.81 -21.26
C SER A 178 42.46 -22.31 -20.18
N GLU A 179 41.99 -22.89 -19.09
CA GLU A 179 42.82 -23.50 -18.05
C GLU A 179 43.61 -24.70 -18.60
N ILE A 180 42.97 -25.58 -19.38
CA ILE A 180 43.65 -26.70 -20.05
C ILE A 180 44.73 -26.19 -21.02
N LEU A 181 44.41 -25.18 -21.85
CA LEU A 181 45.38 -24.60 -22.78
C LEU A 181 46.55 -23.95 -22.04
N ARG A 182 46.28 -23.28 -20.92
CA ARG A 182 47.31 -22.66 -20.09
C ARG A 182 48.37 -23.66 -19.63
N GLU A 183 47.96 -24.86 -19.26
CA GLU A 183 48.86 -25.93 -18.78
C GLU A 183 49.71 -26.54 -19.92
N GLN A 184 49.22 -26.51 -21.15
CA GLN A 184 49.92 -27.11 -22.30
C GLN A 184 50.84 -26.12 -23.04
N LEU A 185 50.54 -24.83 -22.97
CA LEU A 185 51.31 -23.81 -23.68
C LEU A 185 52.65 -23.52 -22.99
N LYS A 186 53.71 -23.43 -23.80
CA LYS A 186 55.05 -23.03 -23.34
C LYS A 186 55.46 -21.64 -23.79
N ASN A 187 54.80 -21.09 -24.82
CA ASN A 187 55.10 -19.76 -25.33
C ASN A 187 54.58 -18.70 -24.33
N PRO A 188 55.45 -17.85 -23.75
CA PRO A 188 55.06 -16.84 -22.78
C PRO A 188 54.00 -15.86 -23.28
N GLU A 189 54.00 -15.54 -24.57
CA GLU A 189 53.03 -14.61 -25.17
C GLU A 189 51.62 -15.20 -25.21
N TYR A 190 51.50 -16.49 -25.55
CA TYR A 190 50.20 -17.18 -25.56
C TYR A 190 49.68 -17.44 -24.15
N ILE A 191 50.56 -17.74 -23.19
CA ILE A 191 50.19 -17.84 -21.77
C ILE A 191 49.58 -16.50 -21.30
N LYS A 192 50.20 -15.37 -21.66
CA LYS A 192 49.67 -14.04 -21.32
C LYS A 192 48.27 -13.79 -21.89
N TYR A 193 48.00 -14.20 -23.13
CA TYR A 193 46.65 -14.07 -23.70
C TYR A 193 45.62 -14.95 -22.97
N ILE A 194 45.98 -16.19 -22.63
CA ILE A 194 45.11 -17.07 -21.85
C ILE A 194 44.83 -16.50 -20.45
N ASP A 195 45.84 -15.93 -19.79
CA ASP A 195 45.66 -15.26 -18.49
C ASP A 195 44.68 -14.08 -18.57
N ILE A 196 44.74 -13.29 -19.67
CA ILE A 196 43.79 -12.20 -19.92
C ILE A 196 42.37 -12.75 -20.12
N ILE A 197 42.21 -13.82 -20.90
CA ILE A 197 40.90 -14.47 -21.13
C ILE A 197 40.32 -14.99 -19.80
N LEU A 198 41.13 -15.67 -18.99
CA LEU A 198 40.71 -16.19 -17.68
C LEU A 198 40.33 -15.08 -16.72
N SER A 199 41.14 -14.03 -16.62
CA SER A 199 40.86 -12.88 -15.75
C SER A 199 39.57 -12.15 -16.17
N SER A 200 39.38 -11.95 -17.48
CA SER A 200 38.18 -11.32 -18.02
C SER A 200 36.94 -12.17 -17.78
N SER A 201 37.06 -13.49 -17.94
CA SER A 201 35.97 -14.44 -17.70
C SER A 201 35.53 -14.48 -16.23
N LYS A 202 36.49 -14.49 -15.31
CA LYS A 202 36.23 -14.41 -13.86
C LYS A 202 35.54 -13.11 -13.49
N THR A 203 35.99 -11.99 -14.08
CA THR A 203 35.39 -10.67 -13.85
C THR A 203 33.94 -10.62 -14.35
N LEU A 204 33.66 -11.14 -15.55
CA LEU A 204 32.30 -11.18 -16.11
C LEU A 204 31.35 -12.03 -15.27
N LEU A 205 31.80 -13.21 -14.81
CA LEU A 205 31.01 -14.05 -13.92
C LEU A 205 30.71 -13.37 -12.58
N ALA A 206 31.68 -12.65 -12.01
CA ALA A 206 31.47 -11.89 -10.79
C ALA A 206 30.38 -10.82 -10.99
N LEU A 207 30.47 -10.01 -12.06
CA LEU A 207 29.49 -8.98 -12.38
C LEU A 207 28.07 -9.55 -12.56
N ILE A 208 27.94 -10.70 -13.23
CA ILE A 208 26.64 -11.36 -13.43
C ILE A 208 26.06 -11.83 -12.10
N ASN A 209 26.88 -12.42 -11.23
CA ASN A 209 26.45 -12.86 -9.91
C ASN A 209 26.04 -11.67 -9.04
N ASP A 210 26.76 -10.54 -9.10
CA ASP A 210 26.41 -9.33 -8.38
C ASP A 210 25.06 -8.75 -8.86
N ILE A 211 24.82 -8.69 -10.17
CA ILE A 211 23.53 -8.25 -10.74
C ILE A 211 22.38 -9.16 -10.27
N LEU A 212 22.60 -10.47 -10.24
CA LEU A 212 21.62 -11.41 -9.73
C LEU A 212 21.31 -11.22 -8.24
N ASP A 213 22.35 -11.06 -7.43
CA ASP A 213 22.21 -10.86 -5.98
C ASP A 213 21.41 -9.59 -5.71
N ILE A 214 21.73 -8.48 -6.39
CA ILE A 214 20.94 -7.23 -6.33
C ILE A 214 19.47 -7.49 -6.69
N SER A 215 19.20 -8.22 -7.77
CA SER A 215 17.82 -8.50 -8.17
C SER A 215 17.06 -9.36 -7.15
N LYS A 216 17.74 -10.29 -6.45
CA LYS A 216 17.13 -11.08 -5.38
C LYS A 216 16.83 -10.23 -4.14
N ILE A 217 17.72 -9.28 -3.82
CA ILE A 217 17.53 -8.33 -2.71
C ILE A 217 16.33 -7.42 -2.98
N GLU A 218 16.25 -6.79 -4.16
CA GLU A 218 15.14 -5.92 -4.55
C GLU A 218 13.78 -6.65 -4.47
N ALA A 219 13.77 -7.95 -4.80
CA ALA A 219 12.58 -8.78 -4.77
C ALA A 219 12.25 -9.35 -3.37
N GLY A 220 13.07 -9.10 -2.35
CA GLY A 220 12.93 -9.68 -1.01
C GLY A 220 13.09 -11.21 -0.97
N LYS A 221 13.76 -11.80 -1.97
CA LYS A 221 13.96 -13.25 -2.13
C LYS A 221 15.36 -13.72 -1.72
N MET A 222 16.21 -12.82 -1.26
CA MET A 222 17.52 -13.20 -0.75
C MET A 222 17.36 -13.85 0.62
N GLU A 223 17.66 -15.14 0.69
CA GLU A 223 17.71 -15.89 1.94
C GLU A 223 19.12 -15.82 2.53
N ILE A 224 19.20 -15.47 3.82
CA ILE A 224 20.44 -15.49 4.59
C ILE A 224 20.55 -16.87 5.26
N GLN A 225 21.61 -17.61 4.95
CA GLN A 225 21.82 -18.94 5.50
C GLN A 225 22.69 -18.85 6.76
N LEU A 226 22.04 -18.66 7.90
CA LEU A 226 22.73 -18.65 9.19
C LEU A 226 23.25 -20.03 9.55
N ARG A 227 24.56 -20.14 9.78
CA ARG A 227 25.23 -21.35 10.27
C ARG A 227 26.15 -20.98 11.43
N PRO A 228 26.40 -21.90 12.38
CA PRO A 228 27.44 -21.70 13.38
C PRO A 228 28.79 -21.58 12.68
N THR A 229 29.43 -20.42 12.84
CA THR A 229 30.71 -20.11 12.19
C THR A 229 31.67 -19.54 13.22
N ASP A 230 32.91 -20.01 13.18
CA ASP A 230 34.01 -19.46 13.97
C ASP A 230 34.46 -18.12 13.35
N PRO A 231 34.22 -16.98 14.02
CA PRO A 231 34.62 -15.68 13.50
C PRO A 231 36.14 -15.52 13.45
N HIS A 232 36.90 -16.12 14.37
CA HIS A 232 38.37 -16.01 14.40
C HIS A 232 38.98 -16.72 13.19
N ALA A 233 38.54 -17.95 12.92
CA ALA A 233 38.96 -18.69 11.73
C ALA A 233 38.59 -17.94 10.44
N LEU A 234 37.35 -17.43 10.36
CA LEU A 234 36.85 -16.68 9.22
C LEU A 234 37.71 -15.45 8.89
N PHE A 235 37.94 -14.57 9.87
CA PHE A 235 38.70 -13.35 9.65
C PHE A 235 40.18 -13.61 9.44
N SER A 236 40.76 -14.62 10.10
CA SER A 236 42.14 -15.05 9.87
C SER A 236 42.36 -15.56 8.44
N ASP A 237 41.40 -16.33 7.89
CA ASP A 237 41.47 -16.79 6.50
C ASP A 237 41.40 -15.63 5.51
N ILE A 238 40.48 -14.69 5.73
CA ILE A 238 40.35 -13.48 4.90
C ILE A 238 41.65 -12.67 4.97
N ALA A 239 42.20 -12.51 6.16
CA ALA A 239 43.43 -11.77 6.38
C ALA A 239 44.62 -12.37 5.62
N ARG A 240 44.77 -13.69 5.68
CA ARG A 240 45.81 -14.43 4.96
C ARG A 240 45.73 -14.19 3.45
N ILE A 241 44.55 -14.35 2.86
CA ILE A 241 44.33 -14.15 1.41
C ILE A 241 44.70 -12.73 0.97
N PHE A 242 44.31 -11.71 1.73
CA PHE A 242 44.64 -10.33 1.37
C PHE A 242 46.09 -9.96 1.65
N SER A 243 46.72 -10.55 2.66
CA SER A 243 48.15 -10.32 2.93
C SER A 243 49.05 -10.70 1.76
N GLU A 244 48.72 -11.78 1.03
CA GLU A 244 49.46 -12.20 -0.17
C GLU A 244 49.31 -11.19 -1.31
N LYS A 245 48.07 -10.79 -1.61
CA LYS A 245 47.78 -9.77 -2.65
C LYS A 245 48.41 -8.41 -2.36
N MET A 246 48.48 -8.01 -1.08
CA MET A 246 49.08 -6.74 -0.67
C MET A 246 50.60 -6.75 -0.84
N LYS A 247 51.25 -7.89 -0.53
CA LYS A 247 52.69 -8.07 -0.75
C LYS A 247 53.06 -7.95 -2.22
N GLU A 248 52.27 -8.53 -3.11
CA GLU A 248 52.47 -8.38 -4.56
C GLU A 248 52.42 -6.91 -5.02
N LYS A 249 51.66 -6.08 -4.31
CA LYS A 249 51.49 -4.64 -4.59
C LYS A 249 52.42 -3.73 -3.78
N GLY A 250 53.26 -4.29 -2.90
CA GLY A 250 54.13 -3.53 -2.00
C GLY A 250 53.41 -2.76 -0.88
N LEU A 251 52.17 -3.13 -0.53
CA LEU A 251 51.38 -2.49 0.52
C LEU A 251 51.49 -3.25 1.85
N GLY A 252 51.46 -2.52 2.97
CA GLY A 252 51.30 -3.09 4.30
C GLY A 252 49.86 -3.54 4.55
N PHE A 253 49.67 -4.61 5.33
CA PHE A 253 48.35 -5.06 5.75
C PHE A 253 48.32 -5.34 7.25
N ILE A 254 47.44 -4.65 7.97
CA ILE A 254 47.30 -4.71 9.43
C ILE A 254 45.92 -5.27 9.76
N THR A 255 45.84 -6.22 10.67
CA THR A 255 44.57 -6.84 11.09
C THR A 255 44.44 -6.83 12.60
N GLU A 256 43.33 -6.29 13.11
CA GLU A 256 42.99 -6.28 14.54
C GLU A 256 41.64 -6.98 14.71
N ILE A 257 41.63 -8.18 15.28
CA ILE A 257 40.41 -8.95 15.53
C ILE A 257 40.20 -8.99 17.05
N ASP A 258 39.01 -8.60 17.51
CA ASP A 258 38.66 -8.58 18.92
C ASP A 258 38.68 -9.98 19.53
N GLU A 259 39.60 -10.22 20.47
CA GLU A 259 39.78 -11.50 21.16
C GLU A 259 38.55 -11.94 21.96
N ARG A 260 37.63 -11.01 22.26
CA ARG A 260 36.41 -11.31 23.03
C ARG A 260 35.32 -11.97 22.19
N LEU A 261 35.48 -12.05 20.87
CA LEU A 261 34.54 -12.74 20.00
C LEU A 261 34.42 -14.22 20.41
N PRO A 262 33.19 -14.77 20.47
CA PRO A 262 32.99 -16.16 20.88
C PRO A 262 33.43 -17.13 19.78
N ASP A 263 33.71 -18.37 20.16
CA ASP A 263 34.20 -19.44 19.25
C ASP A 263 33.22 -19.78 18.12
N ALA A 264 31.94 -19.43 18.27
CA ALA A 264 30.94 -19.58 17.22
C ALA A 264 29.86 -18.50 17.30
N ILE A 265 29.48 -17.96 16.14
CA ILE A 265 28.31 -17.09 15.96
C ILE A 265 27.46 -17.58 14.80
N LEU A 266 26.14 -17.41 14.89
CA LEU A 266 25.24 -17.69 13.77
C LEU A 266 25.34 -16.58 12.73
N LEU A 267 25.97 -16.87 11.60
CA LEU A 267 26.12 -15.92 10.49
C LEU A 267 26.08 -16.63 9.14
N ASP A 268 25.89 -15.88 8.06
CA ASP A 268 26.08 -16.38 6.70
C ASP A 268 27.50 -16.06 6.25
N GLU A 269 28.36 -17.09 6.27
CA GLU A 269 29.79 -16.96 6.02
C GLU A 269 30.07 -16.48 4.60
N VAL A 270 29.32 -17.01 3.62
CA VAL A 270 29.50 -16.68 2.21
C VAL A 270 29.21 -15.21 1.97
N ARG A 271 28.12 -14.69 2.56
CA ARG A 271 27.75 -13.28 2.42
C ARG A 271 28.70 -12.34 3.15
N LEU A 272 29.15 -12.72 4.35
CA LEU A 272 30.13 -11.91 5.08
C LEU A 272 31.48 -11.85 4.34
N ARG A 273 31.94 -12.98 3.79
CA ARG A 273 33.13 -13.00 2.91
C ARG A 273 32.91 -12.07 1.72
N GLN A 274 31.78 -12.13 1.03
CA GLN A 274 31.49 -11.26 -0.12
C GLN A 274 31.59 -9.76 0.24
N ILE A 275 31.02 -9.35 1.39
CA ILE A 275 31.11 -7.96 1.87
C ILE A 275 32.58 -7.56 2.07
N LEU A 276 33.34 -8.35 2.82
CA LEU A 276 34.73 -8.04 3.13
C LEU A 276 35.62 -8.06 1.89
N PHE A 277 35.37 -8.98 0.96
CA PHE A 277 36.12 -9.04 -0.29
C PHE A 277 35.90 -7.80 -1.16
N ASN A 278 34.67 -7.28 -1.20
CA ASN A 278 34.36 -6.05 -1.93
C ASN A 278 34.99 -4.82 -1.26
N LEU A 279 34.92 -4.71 0.06
CA LEU A 279 35.50 -3.58 0.80
C LEU A 279 37.03 -3.56 0.73
N VAL A 280 37.68 -4.66 1.09
CA VAL A 280 39.15 -4.77 1.07
C VAL A 280 39.67 -4.74 -0.36
N GLY A 281 38.96 -5.37 -1.31
CA GLY A 281 39.30 -5.30 -2.74
C GLY A 281 39.29 -3.88 -3.28
N ASN A 282 38.29 -3.06 -2.88
CA ASN A 282 38.28 -1.63 -3.20
C ASN A 282 39.44 -0.90 -2.54
N ALA A 283 39.73 -1.15 -1.26
CA ALA A 283 40.88 -0.55 -0.60
C ALA A 283 42.19 -0.84 -1.36
N ILE A 284 42.45 -2.09 -1.74
CA ILE A 284 43.62 -2.48 -2.54
C ILE A 284 43.67 -1.69 -3.84
N LYS A 285 42.54 -1.56 -4.54
CA LYS A 285 42.47 -0.87 -5.83
C LYS A 285 42.85 0.61 -5.71
N PHE A 286 42.40 1.28 -4.65
CA PHE A 286 42.51 2.72 -4.49
C PHE A 286 43.69 3.18 -3.62
N THR A 287 44.42 2.26 -3.00
CA THR A 287 45.66 2.56 -2.29
C THR A 287 46.87 2.21 -3.16
N SER A 288 47.74 3.20 -3.36
CA SER A 288 48.98 3.07 -4.16
C SER A 288 50.21 2.83 -3.30
N GLU A 289 50.28 3.46 -2.12
CA GLU A 289 51.40 3.36 -1.17
C GLU A 289 50.87 3.38 0.27
N GLY A 290 51.64 2.84 1.22
CA GLY A 290 51.27 2.80 2.64
C GLY A 290 50.71 1.44 3.06
N TYR A 291 49.64 1.46 3.86
CA TYR A 291 49.01 0.25 4.41
C TYR A 291 47.49 0.32 4.36
N ILE A 292 46.88 -0.86 4.47
CA ILE A 292 45.44 -1.03 4.68
C ILE A 292 45.25 -1.76 6.00
N GLU A 293 44.31 -1.29 6.81
CA GLU A 293 43.99 -1.87 8.11
C GLU A 293 42.58 -2.44 8.09
N LEU A 294 42.38 -3.63 8.65
CA LEU A 294 41.08 -4.25 8.88
C LEU A 294 40.91 -4.47 10.38
N LYS A 295 39.98 -3.74 11.00
CA LYS A 295 39.59 -3.95 12.39
C LYS A 295 38.22 -4.59 12.49
N VAL A 296 38.10 -5.59 13.36
CA VAL A 296 36.83 -6.26 13.68
C VAL A 296 36.59 -6.18 15.17
N LYS A 297 35.51 -5.50 15.58
CA LYS A 297 35.12 -5.34 16.98
C LYS A 297 33.76 -5.95 17.27
N GLY A 298 33.65 -6.65 18.40
CA GLY A 298 32.37 -7.18 18.88
C GLY A 298 31.70 -6.20 19.82
N LYS A 299 30.47 -5.79 19.50
CA LYS A 299 29.58 -5.09 20.45
C LYS A 299 28.59 -6.11 21.03
N PHE A 300 28.77 -6.41 22.31
CA PHE A 300 27.99 -7.41 23.02
C PHE A 300 26.76 -6.79 23.69
N TYR A 301 25.62 -7.46 23.58
CA TYR A 301 24.40 -7.08 24.30
C TYR A 301 24.36 -7.75 25.69
N PRO A 302 23.63 -7.19 26.69
CA PRO A 302 23.67 -7.65 28.08
C PRO A 302 23.30 -9.12 28.28
N ASP A 303 22.41 -9.65 27.45
CA ASP A 303 21.93 -11.03 27.49
C ASP A 303 22.79 -12.01 26.66
N ARG A 304 23.82 -11.51 25.97
CA ARG A 304 24.68 -12.23 25.02
C ARG A 304 23.91 -13.02 23.95
N SER A 305 22.63 -12.72 23.71
CA SER A 305 21.84 -13.37 22.67
C SER A 305 22.16 -12.84 21.27
N LYS A 306 22.81 -11.67 21.22
CA LYS A 306 23.18 -10.95 20.00
C LYS A 306 24.56 -10.33 20.14
N ILE A 307 25.22 -10.20 18.99
CA ILE A 307 26.48 -9.50 18.83
C ILE A 307 26.40 -8.69 17.53
N ASP A 308 26.81 -7.43 17.60
CA ASP A 308 27.06 -6.65 16.38
C ASP A 308 28.55 -6.72 16.08
N LEU A 309 28.89 -7.13 14.86
CA LEU A 309 30.26 -7.04 14.34
C LEU A 309 30.45 -5.68 13.67
N ILE A 310 31.45 -4.94 14.12
CA ILE A 310 31.80 -3.62 13.60
C ILE A 310 33.10 -3.74 12.82
N PHE A 311 33.06 -3.35 11.55
CA PHE A 311 34.21 -3.35 10.64
C PHE A 311 34.68 -1.92 10.41
N SER A 312 35.99 -1.69 10.42
CA SER A 312 36.62 -0.43 10.00
C SER A 312 37.93 -0.68 9.29
#